data_AF-A0A524CS16-F1
#
_entry.id   AF-A0A524CS16-F1
#
_cell.length_a   1.000
_cell.length_b   1.000
_cell.length_c   1.000
_cell.angle_alpha   90.00
_cell.angle_beta   90.00
_cell.angle_gamma   90.00
#
_symmetry.space_group_name_H-M   'P 1'
#
loop_
_entity.id
_entity.type
_entity.pdbx_description
1 polymer ?
#
loop_
_entity_poly.entity_id
_entity_poly.type
_entity_poly.pdbx_seq_one_letter_code
_entity_poly.pdbx_strand_id
1 'polypeptide(L)'
;MNLDNWSIGARFESYHVADEVYEFMAMTPLFRYNQYTNVRGAGLAEAVWASSKRQLSKLSVLATYLKARLGKRKVDNRYTGEGRMPSAVLERFNMMSAVKVLAFINQSGFPEAFPAFGTLPVSDNVLVVDRSEEKAREIELEEGQRVAMSLVTQEPAAFQVKGSFEPIDKNTACILVDRVYTCSLPRPGLRIDRPLLAPDSQQSWNEE
;
A
#
# COMPACT_ATOMS: atom_id res chain seq x y z
N MET A 1 14.70 -2.93 -19.76
CA MET A 1 14.45 -1.86 -18.77
C MET A 1 14.06 -2.52 -17.46
N ASN A 2 14.96 -2.49 -16.47
CA ASN A 2 14.73 -3.00 -15.12
C ASN A 2 14.01 -1.92 -14.29
N LEU A 3 13.31 -2.34 -13.25
CA LEU A 3 12.72 -1.44 -12.26
C LEU A 3 13.73 -1.23 -11.15
N ASP A 4 14.23 -0.02 -11.04
CA ASP A 4 15.14 0.37 -9.97
C ASP A 4 14.34 0.72 -8.71
N ASN A 5 14.83 0.28 -7.55
CA ASN A 5 14.19 0.48 -6.26
C ASN A 5 15.23 0.88 -5.21
N TRP A 6 14.86 1.86 -4.40
CA TRP A 6 15.56 2.27 -3.18
C TRP A 6 14.54 2.32 -2.05
N SER A 7 15.00 2.01 -0.84
CA SER A 7 14.24 2.23 0.40
C SER A 7 14.96 3.32 1.20
N ILE A 8 14.20 4.29 1.70
CA ILE A 8 14.73 5.38 2.52
C ILE A 8 13.96 5.37 3.84
N GLY A 9 14.69 5.29 4.95
CA GLY A 9 14.17 5.49 6.29
C GLY A 9 14.35 6.94 6.66
N ALA A 10 13.29 7.59 7.14
CA ALA A 10 13.34 8.99 7.52
C ALA A 10 12.55 9.23 8.82
N ARG A 11 13.00 10.22 9.60
CA ARG A 11 12.26 10.72 10.77
C ARG A 11 11.43 11.91 10.35
N PHE A 12 10.13 11.80 10.53
CA PHE A 12 9.22 12.90 10.23
C PHE A 12 9.46 14.06 11.20
N GLU A 13 9.56 15.28 10.67
CA GLU A 13 9.80 16.49 11.47
C GLU A 13 8.53 17.32 11.61
N SER A 14 7.98 17.78 10.48
CA SER A 14 6.91 18.77 10.48
C SER A 14 6.06 18.75 9.21
N TYR A 15 4.83 19.23 9.35
CA TYR A 15 3.94 19.54 8.23
C TYR A 15 3.98 21.04 7.95
N HIS A 16 4.07 21.36 6.67
CA HIS A 16 4.20 22.71 6.14
C HIS A 16 3.02 23.02 5.22
N VAL A 17 2.30 24.10 5.52
CA VAL A 17 1.14 24.56 4.76
C VAL A 17 1.30 26.06 4.54
N ALA A 18 1.27 26.49 3.28
CA ALA A 18 1.37 27.91 2.91
C ALA A 18 2.66 28.62 3.39
N ASP A 19 3.80 27.94 3.32
CA ASP A 19 5.12 28.50 3.58
C ASP A 19 6.11 28.22 2.43
N GLU A 20 7.38 28.59 2.61
CA GLU A 20 8.42 28.44 1.57
C GLU A 20 8.65 26.98 1.15
N VAL A 21 8.54 26.03 2.10
CA VAL A 21 8.71 24.60 1.81
C VAL A 21 7.54 24.10 0.96
N TYR A 22 6.32 24.51 1.32
CA TYR A 22 5.14 24.24 0.53
C TYR A 22 5.22 24.84 -0.88
N GLU A 23 5.60 26.12 -1.00
CA GLU A 23 5.70 26.81 -2.29
C GLU A 23 6.77 26.17 -3.19
N PHE A 24 7.93 25.81 -2.63
CA PHE A 24 8.97 25.08 -3.35
C PHE A 24 8.43 23.78 -3.95
N MET A 25 7.70 22.99 -3.15
CA MET A 25 7.07 21.75 -3.62
C MET A 25 6.00 22.01 -4.68
N ALA A 26 5.12 23.00 -4.47
CA ALA A 26 4.04 23.35 -5.39
C ALA A 26 4.57 23.82 -6.77
N MET A 27 5.78 24.39 -6.80
CA MET A 27 6.42 24.87 -8.03
C MET A 27 7.16 23.79 -8.82
N THR A 28 7.27 22.57 -8.29
CA THR A 28 7.86 21.44 -9.04
C THR A 28 7.00 21.04 -10.25
N PRO A 29 7.59 20.55 -11.35
CA PRO A 29 6.86 20.27 -12.60
C PRO A 29 5.66 19.32 -12.48
N LEU A 30 5.67 18.44 -11.47
CA LEU A 30 4.59 17.46 -11.24
C LEU A 30 3.30 18.12 -10.72
N PHE A 31 3.43 19.21 -9.98
CA PHE A 31 2.32 19.85 -9.28
C PHE A 31 1.95 21.20 -9.87
N ARG A 32 2.93 21.90 -10.44
CA ARG A 32 2.75 23.20 -11.05
C ARG A 32 1.72 23.13 -12.18
N TYR A 33 0.66 23.93 -12.05
CA TYR A 33 -0.47 24.03 -12.99
C TYR A 33 -1.35 22.78 -13.11
N ASN A 34 -1.27 21.83 -12.17
CA ASN A 34 -2.10 20.63 -12.21
C ASN A 34 -3.32 20.74 -11.28
N GLN A 35 -4.51 20.85 -11.88
CA GLN A 35 -5.78 20.96 -11.15
C GLN A 35 -6.11 19.73 -10.29
N TYR A 36 -5.54 18.56 -10.60
CA TYR A 36 -5.86 17.30 -9.94
C TYR A 36 -4.78 16.82 -8.96
N THR A 37 -3.55 17.35 -9.07
CA THR A 37 -2.42 16.96 -8.20
C THR A 37 -1.89 18.11 -7.34
N ASN A 38 -2.63 19.22 -7.20
CA ASN A 38 -2.20 20.32 -6.34
C ASN A 38 -1.78 19.83 -4.94
N VAL A 39 -0.59 20.27 -4.52
CA VAL A 39 -0.06 19.98 -3.19
C VAL A 39 -1.02 20.57 -2.15
N ARG A 40 -1.39 19.79 -1.14
CA ARG A 40 -2.22 20.24 0.00
C ARG A 40 -1.40 20.62 1.24
N GLY A 41 -0.15 20.19 1.26
CA GLY A 41 0.83 20.39 2.32
C GLY A 41 2.10 19.65 1.95
N ALA A 42 3.23 20.09 2.50
CA ALA A 42 4.51 19.42 2.37
C ALA A 42 4.91 18.83 3.72
N GLY A 43 5.35 17.56 3.72
CA GLY A 43 5.94 16.94 4.90
C GLY A 43 7.45 17.00 4.81
N LEU A 44 8.11 17.46 5.86
CA LEU A 44 9.57 17.41 5.97
C LEU A 44 9.96 16.18 6.79
N ALA A 45 10.96 15.45 6.32
CA ALA A 45 11.51 14.30 7.02
C ALA A 45 13.02 14.21 6.81
N GLU A 46 13.76 13.97 7.88
CA GLU A 46 15.22 13.80 7.87
C GLU A 46 15.55 12.34 7.52
N ALA A 47 16.29 12.12 6.44
CA ALA A 47 16.71 10.78 6.05
C ALA A 47 17.77 10.25 7.02
N VAL A 48 17.44 9.16 7.72
CA VAL A 48 18.33 8.49 8.67
C VAL A 48 19.08 7.31 8.05
N TRP A 49 18.53 6.74 6.98
CA TRP A 49 19.09 5.57 6.31
C TRP A 49 18.59 5.48 4.86
N ALA A 50 19.43 4.93 3.98
CA ALA A 50 19.04 4.56 2.63
C ALA A 50 19.62 3.19 2.26
N SER A 51 18.82 2.38 1.56
CA SER A 51 19.25 1.09 1.05
C SER A 51 20.18 1.24 -0.15
N SER A 52 20.94 0.17 -0.44
CA SER A 52 21.56 0.02 -1.75
C SER A 52 20.49 -0.06 -2.86
N LYS A 53 20.89 0.32 -4.07
CA LYS A 53 20.05 0.17 -5.27
C LYS A 53 19.71 -1.29 -5.48
N ARG A 54 18.43 -1.61 -5.61
CA ARG A 54 17.94 -2.93 -6.01
C ARG A 54 17.29 -2.85 -7.38
N GLN A 55 17.39 -3.93 -8.14
CA GLN A 55 16.79 -4.02 -9.47
C GLN A 55 15.81 -5.19 -9.54
N LEU A 56 14.62 -4.91 -10.05
CA LEU A 56 13.62 -5.91 -10.35
C LEU A 56 13.50 -6.05 -11.86
N SER A 57 13.72 -7.27 -12.35
CA SER A 57 13.53 -7.56 -13.76
C SER A 57 12.05 -7.74 -14.07
N LYS A 58 11.62 -7.40 -15.29
CA LYS A 58 10.24 -7.65 -15.71
C LYS A 58 9.88 -9.15 -15.67
N LEU A 59 10.86 -10.01 -15.92
CA LEU A 59 10.69 -11.46 -15.85
C LEU A 59 10.46 -11.93 -14.40
N SER A 60 11.16 -11.36 -13.42
CA SER A 60 10.90 -11.69 -12.01
C SER A 60 9.53 -11.18 -11.56
N VAL A 61 9.09 -10.02 -12.03
CA VAL A 61 7.72 -9.53 -11.81
C VAL A 61 6.67 -10.48 -12.40
N LEU A 62 6.87 -10.94 -13.64
CA LEU A 62 5.96 -11.90 -14.26
C LEU A 62 5.98 -13.25 -13.52
N ALA A 63 7.16 -13.75 -13.13
CA ALA A 63 7.29 -15.01 -12.41
C ALA A 63 6.59 -14.94 -11.04
N THR A 64 6.75 -13.86 -10.29
CA THR A 64 6.07 -13.66 -9.00
C THR A 64 4.56 -13.56 -9.18
N TYR A 65 4.06 -12.91 -10.24
CA TYR A 65 2.64 -12.90 -10.59
C TYR A 65 2.09 -14.31 -10.88
N LEU A 66 2.80 -15.11 -11.69
CA LEU A 66 2.40 -16.49 -12.00
C LEU A 66 2.41 -17.39 -10.75
N LYS A 67 3.44 -17.26 -9.90
CA LYS A 67 3.51 -17.97 -8.61
C LYS A 67 2.34 -17.60 -7.71
N ALA A 68 2.02 -16.32 -7.58
CA ALA A 68 0.86 -15.86 -6.81
C ALA A 68 -0.45 -16.45 -7.36
N ARG A 69 -0.59 -16.50 -8.70
CA ARG A 69 -1.77 -17.09 -9.35
C ARG A 69 -1.93 -18.57 -9.06
N LEU A 70 -0.83 -19.33 -9.03
CA LEU A 70 -0.83 -20.74 -8.62
C LEU A 70 -1.09 -20.88 -7.10
N GLY A 71 -0.52 -19.99 -6.30
CA GLY A 71 -0.69 -19.91 -4.85
C GLY A 71 -2.13 -19.69 -4.42
N LYS A 72 -2.95 -19.00 -5.23
CA LYS A 72 -4.40 -18.81 -4.95
C LYS A 72 -5.13 -20.10 -4.62
N ARG A 73 -4.76 -21.22 -5.26
CA ARG A 73 -5.41 -22.53 -5.04
C ARG A 73 -5.12 -23.15 -3.68
N LYS A 74 -4.08 -22.68 -2.99
CA LYS A 74 -3.69 -23.16 -1.66
C LYS A 74 -4.34 -22.36 -0.53
N VAL A 75 -5.04 -21.28 -0.85
CA VAL A 75 -5.59 -20.36 0.14
C VAL A 75 -7.09 -20.54 0.16
N ASP A 76 -7.62 -20.96 1.31
CA ASP A 76 -9.06 -21.00 1.51
C ASP A 76 -9.63 -19.58 1.58
N ASN A 77 -10.86 -19.42 1.09
CA ASN A 77 -11.57 -18.17 1.28
C ASN A 77 -11.88 -18.01 2.78
N ARG A 78 -11.31 -16.98 3.41
CA ARG A 78 -11.53 -16.65 4.81
C ARG A 78 -12.28 -15.34 4.92
N TYR A 79 -13.36 -15.34 5.69
CA TYR A 79 -14.10 -14.15 6.03
C TYR A 79 -13.56 -13.56 7.33
N THR A 80 -13.23 -12.27 7.33
CA THR A 80 -12.65 -11.56 8.47
C THR A 80 -13.66 -10.70 9.23
N GLY A 81 -14.96 -10.73 8.87
CA GLY A 81 -16.00 -9.88 9.48
C GLY A 81 -16.01 -8.42 8.97
N GLU A 82 -14.84 -7.88 8.63
CA GLU A 82 -14.64 -6.53 8.10
C GLU A 82 -13.71 -6.53 6.88
N GLY A 83 -13.48 -5.40 6.18
CA GLY A 83 -12.40 -5.33 5.18
C GLY A 83 -12.73 -5.90 3.81
N ARG A 84 -14.01 -6.08 3.51
CA ARG A 84 -14.50 -6.57 2.23
C ARG A 84 -14.11 -5.61 1.10
N MET A 85 -13.10 -5.97 0.32
CA MET A 85 -12.65 -5.21 -0.83
C MET A 85 -13.78 -5.06 -1.85
N PRO A 86 -14.17 -3.82 -2.21
CA PRO A 86 -15.10 -3.59 -3.31
C PRO A 86 -14.58 -4.16 -4.63
N SER A 87 -15.47 -4.48 -5.57
CA SER A 87 -15.10 -5.00 -6.90
C SER A 87 -14.05 -4.14 -7.60
N ALA A 88 -14.20 -2.82 -7.54
CA ALA A 88 -13.25 -1.87 -8.13
C ALA A 88 -11.82 -1.98 -7.56
N VAL A 89 -11.69 -2.39 -6.30
CA VAL A 89 -10.40 -2.63 -5.64
C VAL A 89 -9.84 -3.99 -6.04
N LEU A 90 -10.69 -5.02 -6.06
CA LEU A 90 -10.33 -6.37 -6.50
C LEU A 90 -9.80 -6.40 -7.94
N GLU A 91 -10.46 -5.70 -8.85
CA GLU A 91 -10.05 -5.59 -10.24
C GLU A 91 -8.65 -5.00 -10.36
N ARG A 92 -8.35 -3.93 -9.61
CA ARG A 92 -7.03 -3.29 -9.63
C ARG A 92 -5.95 -4.12 -8.97
N PHE A 93 -6.27 -4.88 -7.92
CA PHE A 93 -5.34 -5.85 -7.34
C PHE A 93 -5.03 -7.00 -8.31
N ASN A 94 -5.94 -7.36 -9.22
CA ASN A 94 -5.67 -8.35 -10.26
C ASN A 94 -4.79 -7.82 -11.41
N MET A 95 -4.64 -6.50 -11.55
CA MET A 95 -3.78 -5.91 -12.57
C MET A 95 -2.30 -6.16 -12.25
N MET A 96 -1.56 -6.63 -13.25
CA MET A 96 -0.11 -6.81 -13.16
C MET A 96 0.64 -5.48 -13.29
N SER A 97 0.07 -4.51 -14.02
CA SER A 97 0.63 -3.17 -14.20
C SER A 97 0.49 -2.28 -12.96
N ALA A 98 -0.31 -2.68 -11.98
CA ALA A 98 -0.49 -1.93 -10.74
C ALA A 98 0.72 -2.12 -9.82
N VAL A 99 1.23 -1.01 -9.29
CA VAL A 99 2.30 -1.00 -8.31
C VAL A 99 1.70 -1.37 -6.96
N LYS A 100 2.24 -2.43 -6.36
CA LYS A 100 1.82 -2.94 -5.06
C LYS A 100 3.00 -2.87 -4.12
N VAL A 101 2.83 -2.21 -2.99
CA VAL A 101 3.89 -2.04 -1.97
C VAL A 101 3.33 -2.52 -0.65
N LEU A 102 3.96 -3.54 -0.07
CA LEU A 102 3.66 -4.02 1.28
C LEU A 102 4.49 -3.20 2.26
N ALA A 103 3.85 -2.73 3.33
CA ALA A 103 4.48 -2.02 4.42
C ALA A 103 4.07 -2.62 5.77
N PHE A 104 4.99 -2.54 6.73
CA PHE A 104 4.82 -3.05 8.10
C PHE A 104 5.69 -2.23 9.05
N ILE A 105 5.51 -2.41 10.36
CA ILE A 105 6.40 -1.85 11.36
C ILE A 105 7.43 -2.91 11.73
N ASN A 106 8.71 -2.59 11.59
CA ASN A 106 9.80 -3.49 11.96
C ASN A 106 10.02 -3.54 13.47
N GLN A 107 10.92 -4.42 13.92
CA GLN A 107 11.21 -4.61 15.35
C GLN A 107 11.76 -3.34 16.04
N SER A 108 12.38 -2.45 15.27
CA SER A 108 12.87 -1.15 15.77
C SER A 108 11.79 -0.07 15.82
N GLY A 109 10.54 -0.40 15.49
CA GLY A 109 9.42 0.55 15.49
C GLY A 109 9.35 1.46 14.26
N PHE A 110 10.19 1.24 13.24
CA PHE A 110 10.18 2.03 12.01
C PHE A 110 9.32 1.37 10.93
N PRO A 111 8.61 2.16 10.10
CA PRO A 111 7.93 1.63 8.94
C PRO A 111 8.95 1.14 7.90
N GLU A 112 8.77 -0.10 7.45
CA GLU A 112 9.53 -0.69 6.36
C GLU A 112 8.58 -1.12 5.25
N ALA A 113 9.04 -1.02 4.00
CA ALA A 113 8.21 -1.33 2.84
C ALA A 113 9.01 -1.94 1.69
N PHE A 114 8.38 -2.84 0.96
CA PHE A 114 8.94 -3.46 -0.24
C PHE A 114 7.87 -3.69 -1.32
N PRO A 115 8.27 -3.69 -2.61
CA PRO A 115 7.37 -3.98 -3.70
C PRO A 115 6.88 -5.44 -3.62
N ALA A 116 5.57 -5.64 -3.72
CA ALA A 116 4.91 -6.94 -3.62
C ALA A 116 4.07 -7.21 -4.88
N PHE A 117 4.71 -7.13 -6.06
CA PHE A 117 4.03 -7.29 -7.37
C PHE A 117 3.33 -8.65 -7.53
N GLY A 118 3.89 -9.70 -6.93
CA GLY A 118 3.29 -11.03 -6.81
C GLY A 118 2.16 -11.11 -5.78
N THR A 119 1.29 -10.11 -5.74
CA THR A 119 0.09 -10.10 -4.88
C THR A 119 -1.17 -10.14 -5.72
N LEU A 120 -2.11 -11.02 -5.37
CA LEU A 120 -3.40 -11.14 -6.05
C LEU A 120 -4.54 -11.43 -5.07
N PRO A 121 -5.77 -11.01 -5.39
CA PRO A 121 -6.92 -11.34 -4.55
C PRO A 121 -7.37 -12.79 -4.77
N VAL A 122 -7.56 -13.50 -3.66
CA VAL A 122 -8.20 -14.82 -3.62
C VAL A 122 -9.72 -14.64 -3.45
N SER A 123 -10.10 -13.68 -2.59
CA SER A 123 -11.48 -13.26 -2.35
C SER A 123 -11.54 -11.76 -2.04
N ASP A 124 -12.69 -11.27 -1.61
CA ASP A 124 -12.88 -9.90 -1.10
C ASP A 124 -12.19 -9.64 0.24
N ASN A 125 -11.77 -10.67 0.97
CA ASN A 125 -11.08 -10.52 2.26
C ASN A 125 -9.66 -11.09 2.29
N VAL A 126 -9.19 -11.69 1.19
CA VAL A 126 -7.92 -12.40 1.20
C VAL A 126 -7.09 -12.02 -0.02
N LEU A 127 -5.85 -11.59 0.24
CA LEU A 127 -4.81 -11.45 -0.78
C LEU A 127 -3.80 -12.58 -0.60
N VAL A 128 -3.37 -13.22 -1.69
CA VAL A 128 -2.20 -14.10 -1.69
C VAL A 128 -0.97 -13.31 -2.11
N VAL A 129 0.17 -13.55 -1.46
CA VAL A 129 1.43 -12.84 -1.66
C VAL A 129 2.56 -13.83 -1.90
N ASP A 130 3.34 -13.62 -2.95
CA ASP A 130 4.62 -14.29 -3.16
C ASP A 130 5.70 -13.67 -2.27
N ARG A 131 6.42 -14.53 -1.53
CA ARG A 131 7.43 -14.13 -0.52
C ARG A 131 8.84 -13.96 -1.08
N SER A 132 9.03 -13.89 -2.41
CA SER A 132 10.38 -13.81 -3.00
C SER A 132 11.07 -12.50 -2.60
N GLU A 133 10.34 -11.39 -2.61
CA GLU A 133 10.90 -10.07 -2.24
C GLU A 133 11.20 -9.99 -0.75
N GLU A 134 10.26 -10.38 0.11
CA GLU A 134 10.46 -10.49 1.57
C GLU A 134 11.79 -11.20 1.88
N LYS A 135 12.01 -12.39 1.33
CA LYS A 135 13.24 -13.16 1.55
C LYS A 135 14.48 -12.55 0.94
N ALA A 136 14.40 -12.03 -0.28
CA ALA A 136 15.53 -11.35 -0.93
C ALA A 136 15.93 -10.08 -0.17
N ARG A 137 15.09 -9.60 0.74
CA ARG A 137 15.36 -8.48 1.63
C ARG A 137 15.82 -8.90 3.02
N GLU A 138 15.85 -10.20 3.31
CA GLU A 138 16.10 -10.73 4.66
C GLU A 138 15.10 -10.15 5.68
N ILE A 139 13.89 -9.86 5.22
CA ILE A 139 12.77 -9.45 6.05
C ILE A 139 12.07 -10.71 6.54
N GLU A 140 11.77 -10.76 7.83
CA GLU A 140 11.00 -11.84 8.43
C GLU A 140 9.68 -11.27 8.94
N LEU A 141 8.60 -11.50 8.19
CA LEU A 141 7.25 -11.19 8.67
C LEU A 141 6.73 -12.33 9.54
N GLU A 142 6.19 -11.97 10.69
CA GLU A 142 5.62 -12.90 11.66
C GLU A 142 4.15 -13.19 11.35
N GLU A 143 3.69 -14.39 11.71
CA GLU A 143 2.27 -14.73 11.64
C GLU A 143 1.45 -13.79 12.53
N GLY A 144 0.33 -13.28 11.99
CA GLY A 144 -0.53 -12.30 12.64
C GLY A 144 -0.01 -10.86 12.54
N GLN A 145 1.21 -10.61 12.04
CA GLN A 145 1.79 -9.27 11.99
C GLN A 145 0.92 -8.32 11.17
N ARG A 146 0.74 -7.10 11.69
CA ARG A 146 -0.03 -6.05 11.01
C ARG A 146 0.73 -5.53 9.80
N VAL A 147 0.08 -5.61 8.65
CA VAL A 147 0.60 -5.12 7.39
C VAL A 147 -0.39 -4.15 6.74
N ALA A 148 0.13 -3.27 5.91
CA ALA A 148 -0.63 -2.47 4.97
C ALA A 148 -0.10 -2.71 3.56
N MET A 149 -0.96 -2.61 2.56
CA MET A 149 -0.54 -2.64 1.17
C MET A 149 -1.12 -1.44 0.43
N SER A 150 -0.24 -0.67 -0.19
CA SER A 150 -0.60 0.40 -1.11
C SER A 150 -0.66 -0.14 -2.53
N LEU A 151 -1.72 0.22 -3.24
CA LEU A 151 -1.98 -0.11 -4.63
C LEU A 151 -2.08 1.19 -5.41
N VAL A 152 -1.19 1.38 -6.38
CA VAL A 152 -1.18 2.55 -7.26
C VAL A 152 -1.23 2.08 -8.71
N THR A 153 -2.22 2.57 -9.46
CA THR A 153 -2.35 2.29 -10.89
C THR A 153 -1.80 3.44 -11.74
N GLN A 154 -1.71 3.24 -13.06
CA GLN A 154 -1.41 4.33 -14.00
C GLN A 154 -2.58 5.32 -14.14
N GLU A 155 -3.80 4.85 -13.88
CA GLU A 155 -4.96 5.72 -13.66
C GLU A 155 -4.85 6.40 -12.28
N PRO A 156 -5.48 7.57 -12.07
CA PRO A 156 -5.47 8.31 -10.79
C PRO A 156 -6.31 7.61 -9.69
N ALA A 157 -6.19 6.30 -9.57
CA ALA A 157 -6.84 5.44 -8.60
C ALA A 157 -5.77 4.79 -7.71
N ALA A 158 -5.77 5.16 -6.43
CA ALA A 158 -4.90 4.60 -5.43
C ALA A 158 -5.74 4.07 -4.26
N PHE A 159 -5.37 2.91 -3.75
CA PHE A 159 -6.05 2.26 -2.64
C PHE A 159 -5.04 1.79 -1.61
N GLN A 160 -5.47 1.71 -0.37
CA GLN A 160 -4.71 1.09 0.69
C GLN A 160 -5.56 0.02 1.36
N VAL A 161 -5.01 -1.18 1.52
CA VAL A 161 -5.61 -2.22 2.35
C VAL A 161 -4.77 -2.42 3.60
N LYS A 162 -5.40 -2.82 4.69
CA LYS A 162 -4.72 -3.24 5.92
C LYS A 162 -5.23 -4.63 6.33
N GLY A 163 -4.38 -5.37 7.01
CA GLY A 163 -4.70 -6.74 7.42
C GLY A 163 -3.62 -7.37 8.28
N SER A 164 -3.79 -8.66 8.56
CA SER A 164 -2.78 -9.51 9.19
C SER A 164 -2.11 -10.41 8.16
N PHE A 165 -0.79 -10.59 8.31
CA PHE A 165 0.01 -11.51 7.52
C PHE A 165 -0.10 -12.94 8.06
N GLU A 166 -0.31 -13.92 7.18
CA GLU A 166 -0.33 -15.34 7.55
C GLU A 166 0.51 -16.15 6.56
N PRO A 167 1.63 -16.76 7.01
CA PRO A 167 2.42 -17.62 6.15
C PRO A 167 1.65 -18.90 5.82
N ILE A 168 1.66 -19.30 4.55
CA ILE A 168 1.01 -20.55 4.08
C ILE A 168 2.07 -21.63 3.87
N ASP A 169 3.14 -21.27 3.17
CA ASP A 169 4.29 -22.12 2.96
C ASP A 169 5.57 -21.28 2.88
N LYS A 170 6.67 -21.95 2.52
CA LYS A 170 7.97 -21.28 2.38
C LYS A 170 7.87 -20.09 1.42
N ASN A 171 7.17 -20.18 0.30
CA ASN A 171 7.17 -19.20 -0.79
C ASN A 171 5.91 -18.34 -0.88
N THR A 172 4.86 -18.68 -0.12
CA THR A 172 3.56 -18.04 -0.23
C THR A 172 3.01 -17.70 1.15
N ALA A 173 2.40 -16.53 1.26
CA ALA A 173 1.63 -16.08 2.41
C ALA A 173 0.27 -15.54 1.93
N CYS A 174 -0.63 -15.29 2.85
CA CYS A 174 -1.80 -14.45 2.61
C CYS A 174 -1.84 -13.25 3.54
N ILE A 175 -2.64 -12.27 3.14
CA ILE A 175 -3.04 -11.15 3.97
C ILE A 175 -4.54 -11.25 4.15
N LEU A 176 -4.96 -11.37 5.41
CA LEU A 176 -6.36 -11.29 5.79
C LEU A 176 -6.73 -9.82 5.93
N VAL A 177 -7.43 -9.31 4.92
CA VAL A 177 -7.80 -7.90 4.80
C VAL A 177 -8.96 -7.60 5.75
N ASP A 178 -8.78 -6.57 6.59
CA ASP A 178 -9.77 -6.10 7.54
C ASP A 178 -10.18 -4.64 7.32
N ARG A 179 -9.43 -3.87 6.51
CA ARG A 179 -9.74 -2.47 6.20
C ARG A 179 -9.32 -2.10 4.80
N VAL A 180 -10.14 -1.31 4.12
CA VAL A 180 -9.88 -0.85 2.75
C VAL A 180 -10.14 0.65 2.67
N TYR A 181 -9.18 1.38 2.13
CA TYR A 181 -9.21 2.84 2.03
C TYR A 181 -9.03 3.26 0.58
N THR A 182 -9.73 4.32 0.18
CA THR A 182 -9.36 5.08 -1.01
C THR A 182 -8.28 6.10 -0.66
N CYS A 183 -7.24 6.20 -1.49
CA CYS A 183 -6.22 7.23 -1.40
C CYS A 183 -6.42 8.32 -2.47
N SER A 184 -7.43 8.15 -3.32
CA SER A 184 -7.78 9.09 -4.39
C SER A 184 -8.83 10.10 -3.96
N LEU A 185 -8.88 11.21 -4.71
CA LEU A 185 -9.99 12.16 -4.68
C LEU A 185 -11.33 11.45 -4.97
N PRO A 186 -12.45 11.95 -4.42
CA PRO A 186 -12.61 13.20 -3.67
C PRO A 186 -12.33 13.10 -2.16
N ARG A 187 -12.35 11.90 -1.56
CA ARG A 187 -12.22 11.71 -0.10
C ARG A 187 -11.06 10.75 0.25
N PRO A 188 -9.78 11.21 0.14
CA PRO A 188 -8.63 10.40 0.55
C PRO A 188 -8.75 9.97 2.01
N GLY A 189 -8.34 8.74 2.32
CA GLY A 189 -8.42 8.18 3.67
C GLY A 189 -9.81 7.67 4.07
N LEU A 190 -10.82 7.79 3.20
CA LEU A 190 -12.14 7.22 3.47
C LEU A 190 -12.08 5.69 3.41
N ARG A 191 -12.68 5.05 4.41
CA ARG A 191 -12.84 3.60 4.48
C ARG A 191 -14.00 3.16 3.56
N ILE A 192 -13.70 2.32 2.57
CA ILE A 192 -14.62 1.95 1.48
C ILE A 192 -15.09 0.49 1.52
N ASP A 193 -14.63 -0.31 2.50
CA ASP A 193 -15.17 -1.65 2.79
C ASP A 193 -16.49 -1.62 3.56
N ARG A 194 -16.94 -0.43 3.98
CA ARG A 194 -18.20 -0.22 4.70
C ARG A 194 -19.22 0.49 3.80
N PRO A 195 -20.52 0.17 3.90
CA PRO A 195 -21.55 0.91 3.17
C PRO A 195 -21.49 2.39 3.55
N LEU A 196 -21.63 3.28 2.56
CA LEU A 196 -21.76 4.73 2.77
C LEU A 196 -23.07 5.14 3.47
N LEU A 197 -23.89 4.15 3.86
CA LEU A 197 -25.19 4.34 4.49
C LEU A 197 -25.07 4.26 6.02
N ALA A 198 -24.30 5.18 6.57
CA ALA A 198 -24.63 5.77 7.87
C ALA A 198 -24.48 7.28 7.64
N PRO A 199 -25.54 8.08 7.82
CA PRO A 199 -25.33 9.51 7.98
C PRO A 199 -24.29 9.66 9.09
N ASP A 200 -23.17 10.31 8.79
CA ASP A 200 -22.20 10.68 9.82
C ASP A 200 -23.01 11.35 10.93
N SER A 201 -23.12 10.63 12.05
CA SER A 201 -23.62 11.17 13.30
C SER A 201 -22.88 12.47 13.52
N GLN A 202 -23.64 13.56 13.49
CA GLN A 202 -23.32 14.88 14.03
C GLN A 202 -21.94 14.88 14.71
N GLN A 203 -20.90 15.16 13.93
CA GLN A 203 -19.61 15.51 14.50
C GLN A 203 -19.84 16.91 15.07
N SER A 204 -20.21 16.95 16.35
CA SER A 204 -20.31 18.16 17.14
C SER A 204 -18.97 18.86 17.06
N TRP A 205 -18.91 19.91 16.24
CA TRP A 205 -17.97 21.00 16.44
C TRP A 205 -18.37 21.65 17.76
N ASN A 206 -17.87 21.10 18.87
CA ASN A 206 -17.82 21.86 20.10
C ASN A 206 -16.69 22.88 19.89
N GLU A 207 -17.11 24.10 19.57
CA GLU A 207 -16.35 25.30 19.85
C GLU A 207 -16.23 25.42 21.37
N GLU A 208 -15.01 25.30 21.88
CA GLU A 208 -14.52 25.99 23.09
C GLU A 208 -13.13 26.57 22.78
#